data_AF-A0A349ILS4-F1
#
_entry.id   AF-A0A349ILS4-F1
#
_cell.length_a   1.000
_cell.length_b   1.000
_cell.length_c   1.000
_cell.angle_alpha   90.00
_cell.angle_beta   90.00
_cell.angle_gamma   90.00
#
_symmetry.space_group_name_H-M   'P 1'
#
loop_
_entity.id
_entity.type
_entity.pdbx_description
1 polymer ?
#
loop_
_entity_poly.entity_id
_entity_poly.type
_entity_poly.pdbx_seq_one_letter_code
_entity_poly.pdbx_strand_id
1 'polypeptide(L)'
;VIDEAKAKEIILSLTAMDFSEILQNEHKGFEHEKLYVFGKDVILLERNGTEEKTVSLYIKFNKLENCFVIVISFHEQKHPLTYYFR
;
A
#
# COMPACT_ATOMS: atom_id res chain seq x y z
N VAL A 1 6.43 -4.28 -12.56
CA VAL A 1 7.38 -3.31 -11.99
C VAL A 1 6.57 -2.10 -11.60
N ILE A 2 6.88 -1.49 -10.45
CA ILE A 2 6.26 -0.23 -10.03
C ILE A 2 7.33 0.84 -10.12
N ASP A 3 7.26 1.69 -11.15
CA ASP A 3 8.03 2.91 -11.23
C ASP A 3 7.30 4.06 -10.52
N GLU A 4 7.90 5.25 -10.50
CA GLU A 4 7.31 6.41 -9.80
C GLU A 4 5.97 6.84 -10.38
N ALA A 5 5.81 6.78 -11.71
CA ALA A 5 4.56 7.15 -12.39
C ALA A 5 3.43 6.17 -12.03
N LYS A 6 3.70 4.86 -12.07
CA LYS A 6 2.75 3.83 -11.68
C LYS A 6 2.45 3.88 -10.18
N ALA A 7 3.45 4.14 -9.33
CA ALA A 7 3.22 4.34 -7.90
C ALA A 7 2.22 5.49 -7.64
N LYS A 8 2.43 6.63 -8.31
CA LYS A 8 1.53 7.80 -8.23
C LYS A 8 0.12 7.47 -8.71
N GLU A 9 -0.02 6.79 -9.84
CA GLU A 9 -1.30 6.34 -10.38
C GLU A 9 -2.06 5.45 -9.38
N ILE A 10 -1.38 4.45 -8.81
CA ILE A 10 -1.97 3.54 -7.82
C ILE A 10 -2.44 4.34 -6.59
N ILE A 11 -1.59 5.22 -6.05
CA ILE A 11 -1.92 6.05 -4.88
C ILE A 11 -3.16 6.93 -5.14
N LEU A 12 -3.21 7.59 -6.30
CA LEU A 12 -4.33 8.47 -6.66
C LEU A 12 -5.62 7.70 -6.96
N SER A 13 -5.52 6.41 -7.28
CA SER A 13 -6.67 5.54 -7.52
C SER A 13 -7.28 4.92 -6.26
N LEU A 14 -6.66 5.11 -5.08
CA LEU A 14 -7.17 4.58 -3.83
C LEU A 14 -8.46 5.27 -3.42
N THR A 15 -9.40 4.46 -2.92
CA THR A 15 -10.67 4.94 -2.38
C THR A 15 -10.87 4.43 -0.95
N ALA A 16 -11.89 4.93 -0.26
CA ALA A 16 -12.25 4.40 1.06
C ALA A 16 -12.59 2.89 1.01
N MET A 17 -13.03 2.36 -0.13
CA MET A 17 -13.34 0.94 -0.33
C MET A 17 -12.10 0.05 -0.34
N ASP A 18 -10.93 0.65 -0.52
CA ASP A 18 -9.64 -0.05 -0.52
C ASP A 18 -9.01 -0.06 0.89
N PHE A 19 -9.59 0.68 1.85
CA PHE A 19 -9.09 0.69 3.23
C PHE A 19 -9.36 -0.65 3.92
N SER A 20 -8.31 -1.18 4.54
CA SER A 20 -8.38 -2.37 5.39
C SER A 20 -8.34 -1.97 6.85
N GLU A 21 -7.19 -1.55 7.37
CA GLU A 21 -7.07 -1.36 8.82
C GLU A 21 -5.99 -0.34 9.19
N ILE A 22 -5.91 0.00 10.48
CA ILE A 22 -4.80 0.77 11.05
C ILE A 22 -4.00 -0.18 11.93
N LEU A 23 -2.72 -0.34 11.62
CA LEU A 23 -1.78 -1.11 12.43
C LEU A 23 -0.89 -0.18 13.26
N GLN A 24 -0.49 -0.65 14.44
CA GLN A 24 0.61 -0.03 15.17
C GLN A 24 1.94 -0.51 14.57
N ASN A 25 2.91 0.40 14.41
CA ASN A 25 4.22 -0.01 13.92
C ASN A 25 4.94 -0.85 15.01
N GLU A 26 5.36 -2.07 14.67
CA GLU A 26 6.04 -3.00 15.59
C GLU A 26 7.57 -2.81 15.59
N HIS A 27 8.10 -1.90 14.75
CA HIS A 27 9.53 -1.66 14.69
C HIS A 27 10.00 -0.88 15.92
N LYS A 28 11.07 -1.38 16.55
CA LYS A 28 11.66 -0.75 17.73
C LYS A 28 12.07 0.70 17.44
N GLY A 29 11.57 1.64 18.24
CA GLY A 29 11.78 3.08 18.07
C GLY A 29 10.71 3.80 17.24
N PHE A 30 9.76 3.07 16.65
CA PHE A 30 8.69 3.62 15.82
C PHE A 30 7.30 3.25 16.35
N GLU A 31 7.20 2.74 17.56
CA GLU A 31 5.97 2.22 18.18
C GLU A 31 4.91 3.28 18.43
N HIS A 32 5.19 4.55 18.17
CA HIS A 32 4.24 5.66 18.20
C HIS A 32 3.53 5.86 16.86
N GLU A 33 4.08 5.31 15.76
CA GLU A 33 3.56 5.48 14.41
C GLU A 33 2.36 4.56 14.11
N LYS A 34 1.42 5.11 13.35
CA LYS A 34 0.26 4.36 12.83
C LYS A 34 0.43 4.12 11.34
N LEU A 35 0.19 2.88 10.92
CA LEU A 35 0.25 2.45 9.54
C LEU A 35 -1.17 2.24 9.01
N TYR A 36 -1.58 3.04 8.04
CA TYR A 36 -2.87 2.89 7.38
C TYR A 36 -2.71 1.93 6.20
N VAL A 37 -3.42 0.81 6.26
CA VAL A 37 -3.28 -0.29 5.29
C VAL A 37 -4.43 -0.24 4.29
N PHE A 38 -4.06 -0.27 3.00
CA PHE A 38 -4.99 -0.39 1.88
C PHE A 38 -4.69 -1.65 1.08
N GLY A 39 -5.74 -2.25 0.52
CA GLY A 39 -5.69 -3.40 -0.39
C GLY A 39 -6.15 -3.00 -1.78
N LYS A 40 -5.36 -3.29 -2.82
CA LYS A 40 -5.76 -3.01 -4.20
C LYS A 40 -5.16 -4.01 -5.18
N ASP A 41 -5.99 -4.49 -6.11
CA ASP A 41 -5.53 -5.25 -7.27
C ASP A 41 -5.06 -4.28 -8.36
N VAL A 42 -3.84 -4.48 -8.85
CA VAL A 42 -3.23 -3.64 -9.88
C VAL A 42 -2.63 -4.48 -10.98
N ILE A 43 -2.62 -3.96 -12.19
CA ILE A 43 -1.97 -4.62 -13.33
C ILE A 43 -0.53 -4.11 -13.42
N LEU A 44 0.44 -5.01 -13.38
CA LEU A 44 1.87 -4.71 -13.43
C LEU A 44 2.59 -5.56 -14.48
N LEU A 45 3.52 -4.94 -15.21
CA LEU A 45 4.44 -5.67 -16.09
C LEU A 45 5.37 -6.57 -15.28
N GLU A 46 5.65 -7.78 -15.73
CA GLU A 46 6.68 -8.63 -15.12
C GLU A 46 8.06 -7.96 -15.14
N ARG A 47 8.90 -8.27 -14.16
CA ARG A 47 10.24 -7.66 -14.06
C ARG A 47 11.20 -8.17 -15.15
N ASN A 48 11.10 -9.46 -15.46
CA ASN A 48 11.98 -10.14 -16.42
C ASN A 48 11.19 -10.69 -17.62
N GLY A 49 9.96 -10.23 -17.79
CA GLY A 49 9.04 -10.68 -18.83
C GLY A 49 8.39 -9.50 -19.54
N THR A 50 7.54 -9.81 -20.51
CA THR A 50 6.77 -8.82 -21.28
C THR A 50 5.28 -8.86 -20.97
N GLU A 51 4.87 -9.73 -20.05
CA GLU A 51 3.46 -9.94 -19.71
C GLU A 51 3.02 -9.00 -18.59
N GLU A 52 1.74 -8.65 -18.62
CA GLU A 52 1.07 -7.96 -17.54
C GLU A 52 0.39 -8.97 -16.62
N LYS A 53 0.51 -8.76 -15.31
CA LYS A 53 -0.10 -9.60 -14.29
C LYS A 53 -0.91 -8.76 -13.32
N THR A 54 -2.09 -9.25 -12.95
CA THR A 54 -2.84 -8.73 -11.81
C THR A 54 -2.15 -9.15 -10.52
N VAL A 55 -1.74 -8.17 -9.72
CA VAL A 55 -1.09 -8.34 -8.43
C VAL A 55 -1.92 -7.63 -7.36
N SER A 56 -2.36 -8.38 -6.36
CA SER A 56 -2.97 -7.83 -5.16
C SER A 56 -1.88 -7.21 -4.28
N LEU A 57 -2.04 -5.96 -3.87
CA LEU A 57 -1.05 -5.22 -3.06
C LEU A 57 -1.58 -4.86 -1.68
N TYR A 58 -0.69 -4.96 -0.69
CA TYR A 58 -0.76 -4.18 0.54
C TYR A 58 -0.04 -2.85 0.36
N ILE A 59 -0.73 -1.76 0.65
CA ILE A 59 -0.18 -0.41 0.57
C ILE A 59 -0.27 0.21 1.96
N LYS A 60 0.89 0.51 2.56
CA LYS A 60 0.97 1.05 3.91
C LYS A 60 1.39 2.52 3.86
N PHE A 61 0.53 3.39 4.39
CA PHE A 61 0.81 4.80 4.57
C PHE A 61 1.26 5.03 6.01
N ASN A 62 2.45 5.58 6.17
CA ASN A 62 2.98 6.05 7.44
C ASN A 62 3.04 7.58 7.43
N LYS A 63 2.22 8.21 8.27
CA LYS A 63 2.21 9.67 8.43
C LYS A 63 3.09 10.03 9.61
N LEU A 64 4.25 10.64 9.34
CA LEU A 64 5.19 11.05 10.38
C LEU A 64 4.61 12.21 11.21
N GLU A 65 5.00 12.29 12.48
CA GLU A 65 4.46 13.26 13.46
C GLU A 65 4.58 14.72 13.00
N ASN A 66 5.67 15.06 12.30
CA ASN A 66 5.90 16.39 11.74
C ASN A 66 4.99 16.71 10.53
N CYS A 67 4.09 15.80 10.12
CA CYS A 67 3.00 15.99 9.15
C CYS A 67 3.34 16.41 7.72
N PHE A 68 4.61 16.66 7.37
CA PHE A 68 5.04 17.06 6.01
C PHE A 68 5.47 15.90 5.11
N VAL A 69 5.73 14.72 5.68
CA VAL A 69 6.22 13.55 4.93
C VAL A 69 5.33 12.36 5.21
N ILE A 70 4.88 11.71 4.13
CA ILE A 70 4.18 10.43 4.16
C ILE A 70 5.09 9.41 3.49
N VAL A 71 5.44 8.36 4.22
CA VAL A 71 6.18 7.22 3.67
C VAL A 71 5.17 6.18 3.22
N ILE A 72 5.25 5.75 1.97
CA ILE A 72 4.35 4.77 1.37
C ILE A 72 5.17 3.55 0.95
N SER A 73 4.72 2.37 1.35
CA SER A 73 5.32 1.11 0.92
C SER A 73 4.29 0.22 0.24
N PHE A 74 4.71 -0.46 -0.83
CA PHE A 74 3.93 -1.41 -1.60
C PHE A 74 4.49 -2.81 -1.39
N HIS A 75 3.63 -3.76 -1.04
CA HIS A 75 4.00 -5.17 -0.86
C HIS A 75 3.00 -6.04 -1.59
N GLU A 76 3.46 -7.12 -2.23
CA GLU A 76 2.55 -8.13 -2.75
C GLU A 76 1.75 -8.78 -1.61
N GLN A 77 0.45 -8.94 -1.82
CA GLN A 77 -0.46 -9.50 -0.84
C GLN A 77 -0.24 -11.00 -0.68
N LYS A 78 0.08 -11.45 0.54
CA LYS A 78 0.32 -12.87 0.87
C LYS A 78 -0.79 -13.48 1.74
N HIS A 79 -1.59 -12.66 2.40
CA HIS A 79 -2.69 -13.04 3.29
C HIS A 79 -3.96 -12.26 2.92
N PRO A 80 -5.16 -12.74 3.27
CA PRO A 80 -6.39 -11.98 3.01
C PRO A 80 -6.42 -10.67 3.81
N LEU A 81 -7.11 -9.65 3.27
CA LEU A 81 -7.44 -8.40 3.95
C LEU A 81 -8.90 -8.38 4.35
N THR A 82 -9.22 -7.63 5.40
CA THR A 82 -10.59 -7.32 5.81
C THR A 82 -10.94 -5.91 5.38
N TYR A 83 -12.01 -5.75 4.60
CA TYR A 83 -12.46 -4.44 4.12
C TYR A 83 -13.70 -4.00 4.90
N TYR A 84 -13.67 -2.81 5.49
CA TYR A 84 -14.75 -2.32 6.36
C TYR A 84 -15.81 -1.50 5.63
N PHE A 85 -15.55 -1.11 4.39
CA PHE A 85 -16.44 -0.26 3.60
C PHE A 85 -16.99 -0.93 2.35
N ARG A 86 -16.60 -2.18 2.06
CA ARG A 86 -17.10 -2.99 0.95
C ARG A 86 -18.37 -3.75 1.29
#